data_AF-A0A2T0P216-F1
#
_entry.id   AF-A0A2T0P216-F1
#
_cell.length_a   1.000
_cell.length_b   1.000
_cell.length_c   1.000
_cell.angle_alpha   90.00
_cell.angle_beta   90.00
_cell.angle_gamma   90.00
#
_symmetry.space_group_name_H-M   'P 1'
#
loop_
_entity.id
_entity.type
_entity.pdbx_description
1 polymer ?
#
loop_
_entity_poly.entity_id
_entity_poly.type
_entity_poly.pdbx_seq_one_letter_code
_entity_poly.pdbx_strand_id
1 'polypeptide(L)'
;MTRRSNSRANAARYRNLSETGAGTTQEQQHAASALAEELAQQARNRAALVATGQNLDVLKTQRDKAAGALAHAEAMLEQAKLNLSYTEIHAPIDGKVGRRSARVGAFVTTGAPLLAIVPLSNAYIVANYQENQLARMRPGDSVRIKVDSMPDVTIRGHVDSLAPATGVSFAPIAPDNATGNFTKIVQRVPVRITIDHGQQAASALSVGLSVETEVAVGKHADARIARIAGADAK
;
A
#
# COMPACT_ATOMS: atom_id res chain seq x y z
N MET A 1 -29.27 -25.82 -59.66
CA MET A 1 -30.44 -24.92 -59.80
C MET A 1 -31.28 -25.01 -58.52
N THR A 2 -31.62 -23.89 -57.90
CA THR A 2 -32.40 -23.86 -56.65
C THR A 2 -33.90 -24.02 -56.94
N ARG A 3 -34.69 -24.61 -56.03
CA ARG A 3 -36.16 -24.78 -56.18
C ARG A 3 -36.87 -23.48 -56.61
N ARG A 4 -36.48 -22.33 -56.04
CA ARG A 4 -36.97 -20.99 -56.43
C ARG A 4 -36.67 -20.60 -57.88
N SER A 5 -35.48 -20.92 -58.40
CA SER A 5 -35.14 -20.58 -59.79
C SER A 5 -35.96 -21.40 -60.77
N ASN A 6 -36.26 -22.66 -60.41
CA ASN A 6 -37.15 -23.52 -61.20
C ASN A 6 -38.60 -23.01 -61.17
N SER A 7 -39.14 -22.65 -60.00
CA SER A 7 -40.50 -22.08 -59.89
C SER A 7 -40.64 -20.75 -60.63
N ARG A 8 -39.62 -19.87 -60.61
CA ARG A 8 -39.60 -18.64 -61.41
C ARG A 8 -39.55 -18.90 -62.90
N ALA A 9 -38.69 -19.81 -63.34
CA ALA A 9 -38.58 -20.19 -64.75
C ALA A 9 -39.88 -20.82 -65.27
N ASN A 10 -40.53 -21.67 -64.47
CA ASN A 10 -41.82 -22.25 -64.80
C ASN A 10 -42.93 -21.19 -64.88
N ALA A 11 -43.02 -20.28 -63.89
CA ALA A 11 -44.00 -19.19 -63.93
C ALA A 11 -43.84 -18.28 -65.16
N ALA A 12 -42.60 -17.98 -65.57
CA ALA A 12 -42.32 -17.23 -66.79
C ALA A 12 -42.67 -18.04 -68.05
N ARG A 13 -42.33 -19.33 -68.08
CA ARG A 13 -42.63 -20.23 -69.21
C ARG A 13 -44.14 -20.36 -69.44
N TYR A 14 -44.91 -20.65 -68.40
CA TYR A 14 -46.37 -20.82 -68.52
C TYR A 14 -47.10 -19.50 -68.79
N ARG A 15 -46.56 -18.36 -68.36
CA ARG A 15 -47.06 -17.03 -68.78
C ARG A 15 -46.90 -16.83 -70.28
N ASN A 16 -45.69 -17.03 -70.80
CA ASN A 16 -45.41 -16.85 -72.23
C ASN A 16 -46.25 -17.82 -73.10
N LEU A 17 -46.38 -19.09 -72.67
CA LEU A 17 -47.19 -20.10 -73.40
C LEU A 17 -48.67 -19.71 -73.45
N SER A 18 -49.21 -19.15 -72.37
CA SER A 18 -50.61 -18.68 -72.31
C SER A 18 -50.83 -17.43 -73.17
N GLU A 19 -49.86 -16.51 -73.23
CA GLU A 19 -49.93 -15.29 -74.06
C GLU A 19 -49.89 -15.60 -75.56
N THR A 20 -49.16 -16.65 -75.96
CA THR A 20 -49.11 -17.12 -77.36
C THR A 20 -50.26 -18.08 -77.73
N GLY A 21 -51.21 -18.33 -76.82
CA GLY A 21 -52.35 -19.23 -77.05
C GLY A 21 -52.02 -20.73 -77.04
N ALA A 22 -50.80 -21.10 -76.65
CA ALA A 22 -50.29 -22.48 -76.66
C ALA A 22 -50.38 -23.17 -75.28
N GLY A 23 -50.99 -22.52 -74.29
CA GLY A 23 -51.17 -23.05 -72.93
C GLY A 23 -52.49 -22.60 -72.30
N THR A 24 -52.88 -23.25 -71.20
CA THR A 24 -54.13 -22.94 -70.50
C THR A 24 -53.95 -21.82 -69.46
N THR A 25 -55.00 -21.03 -69.22
CA THR A 25 -55.01 -20.03 -68.14
C THR A 25 -54.90 -20.67 -66.76
N GLN A 26 -55.43 -21.89 -66.60
CA GLN A 26 -55.34 -22.66 -65.36
C GLN A 26 -53.88 -23.02 -65.00
N GLU A 27 -53.08 -23.49 -65.95
CA GLU A 27 -51.66 -23.81 -65.71
C GLU A 27 -50.83 -22.57 -65.38
N GLN A 28 -51.12 -21.45 -66.05
CA GLN A 28 -50.51 -20.15 -65.72
C GLN A 28 -50.81 -19.75 -64.27
N GLN A 29 -52.08 -19.83 -63.86
CA GLN A 29 -52.50 -19.51 -62.50
C GLN A 29 -51.86 -20.44 -61.46
N HIS A 30 -51.80 -21.76 -61.73
CA HIS A 30 -51.11 -22.70 -60.84
C HIS A 30 -49.63 -22.38 -60.67
N ALA A 31 -48.91 -22.11 -61.77
CA ALA A 31 -47.49 -21.77 -61.71
C ALA A 31 -47.24 -20.43 -61.00
N ALA A 32 -48.14 -19.45 -61.18
CA ALA A 32 -48.08 -18.17 -60.48
C ALA A 32 -48.34 -18.32 -58.97
N SER A 33 -49.36 -19.08 -58.57
CA SER A 33 -49.67 -19.36 -57.16
C SER A 33 -48.53 -20.12 -56.47
N ALA A 34 -47.97 -21.14 -57.11
CA ALA A 34 -46.83 -21.88 -56.57
C ALA A 34 -45.59 -21.00 -56.36
N LEU A 35 -45.33 -20.05 -57.26
CA LEU A 35 -44.26 -19.07 -57.07
C LEU A 35 -44.58 -18.09 -55.92
N ALA A 36 -45.83 -17.63 -55.81
CA ALA A 36 -46.25 -16.73 -54.75
C ALA A 36 -46.13 -17.38 -53.36
N GLU A 37 -46.51 -18.65 -53.22
CA GLU A 37 -46.35 -19.44 -51.99
C GLU A 37 -44.88 -19.58 -51.58
N GLU A 38 -43.99 -19.93 -52.51
CA GLU A 38 -42.55 -20.04 -52.24
C GLU A 38 -41.94 -18.70 -51.83
N LEU A 39 -42.35 -17.59 -52.44
CA LEU A 39 -41.91 -16.25 -52.05
C LEU A 39 -42.43 -15.85 -50.67
N ALA A 40 -43.69 -16.17 -50.35
CA ALA A 40 -44.26 -15.94 -49.04
C ALA A 40 -43.55 -16.77 -47.96
N GLN A 41 -43.26 -18.04 -48.23
CA GLN A 41 -42.50 -18.89 -47.32
C GLN A 41 -41.08 -18.38 -47.11
N GLN A 42 -40.40 -17.94 -48.17
CA GLN A 42 -39.08 -17.33 -48.06
C GLN A 42 -39.11 -16.06 -47.19
N ALA A 43 -40.10 -15.19 -47.40
CA ALA A 43 -40.27 -13.97 -46.61
C ALA A 43 -40.51 -14.30 -45.12
N ARG A 44 -41.37 -15.30 -44.83
CA ARG A 44 -41.60 -15.81 -43.46
C ARG A 44 -40.32 -16.36 -42.83
N ASN A 45 -39.58 -17.21 -43.53
CA ASN A 45 -38.33 -17.78 -43.02
C ASN A 45 -37.28 -16.69 -42.75
N ARG A 46 -37.21 -15.68 -43.63
CA ARG A 46 -36.29 -14.54 -43.44
C ARG A 46 -36.69 -13.69 -42.23
N ALA A 47 -37.99 -13.43 -42.04
CA ALA A 47 -38.48 -12.74 -40.86
C ALA A 47 -38.20 -13.53 -39.57
N ALA A 48 -38.40 -14.84 -39.58
CA ALA A 48 -38.08 -15.72 -38.45
C ALA A 48 -36.58 -15.75 -38.14
N LEU A 49 -35.71 -15.72 -39.15
CA LEU A 49 -34.26 -15.64 -38.97
C LEU A 49 -33.85 -14.31 -38.31
N VAL A 50 -34.43 -13.19 -38.76
CA VAL A 50 -34.19 -11.87 -38.15
C VAL A 50 -34.64 -11.85 -36.69
N ALA A 51 -35.85 -12.35 -36.40
CA ALA A 51 -36.37 -12.45 -35.04
C ALA A 51 -35.49 -13.34 -34.14
N THR A 52 -35.01 -14.46 -34.66
CA THR A 52 -34.09 -15.34 -33.93
C THR A 52 -32.74 -14.65 -33.67
N GLY A 53 -32.22 -13.88 -34.63
CA GLY A 53 -31.03 -13.07 -34.46
C GLY A 53 -31.19 -12.03 -33.35
N GLN A 54 -32.32 -11.32 -33.31
CA GLN A 54 -32.64 -10.38 -32.24
C GLN A 54 -32.72 -11.06 -30.87
N ASN A 55 -33.35 -12.25 -30.78
CA ASN A 55 -33.38 -13.01 -29.54
C ASN A 55 -31.98 -13.45 -29.08
N LEU A 56 -31.10 -13.82 -30.00
CA LEU A 56 -29.70 -14.14 -29.68
C LEU A 56 -28.97 -12.92 -29.13
N ASP A 57 -29.19 -11.73 -29.68
CA ASP A 57 -28.56 -10.51 -29.17
C ASP A 57 -29.07 -10.15 -27.77
N VAL A 58 -30.37 -10.30 -27.50
CA VAL A 58 -30.93 -10.16 -26.15
C VAL A 58 -30.28 -11.15 -25.17
N LEU A 59 -30.14 -12.43 -25.57
CA LEU A 59 -29.50 -13.45 -24.72
C LEU A 59 -28.02 -13.15 -24.46
N LYS A 60 -27.28 -12.63 -25.45
CA LYS A 60 -25.89 -12.18 -25.25
C LYS A 60 -25.85 -11.04 -24.23
N THR A 61 -26.71 -10.04 -24.37
CA THR A 61 -26.78 -8.93 -23.40
C THR A 61 -27.15 -9.41 -22.00
N GLN A 62 -28.08 -10.38 -21.88
CA GLN A 62 -28.42 -10.97 -20.58
C GLN A 62 -27.25 -11.73 -19.96
N ARG A 63 -26.51 -12.50 -20.77
CA ARG A 63 -25.28 -13.18 -20.33
C ARG A 63 -24.24 -12.18 -19.86
N ASP A 64 -23.98 -11.11 -20.62
CA ASP A 64 -22.98 -10.12 -20.27
C ASP A 64 -23.38 -9.34 -19.00
N LYS A 65 -24.68 -9.07 -18.81
CA LYS A 65 -25.22 -8.52 -17.56
C LYS A 65 -25.01 -9.48 -16.39
N ALA A 66 -25.26 -10.77 -16.56
CA ALA A 66 -25.05 -11.78 -15.54
C ALA A 66 -23.55 -11.92 -15.18
N ALA A 67 -22.66 -11.88 -16.17
CA ALA A 67 -21.22 -11.87 -15.97
C ALA A 67 -20.76 -10.62 -15.19
N GLY A 68 -21.30 -9.44 -15.51
CA GLY A 68 -21.04 -8.23 -14.75
C GLY A 68 -21.53 -8.31 -13.29
N ALA A 69 -22.72 -8.88 -13.07
CA ALA A 69 -23.24 -9.10 -11.73
C ALA A 69 -22.39 -10.09 -10.93
N LEU A 70 -21.88 -11.15 -11.56
CA LEU A 70 -20.95 -12.10 -10.95
C LEU A 70 -19.65 -11.41 -10.54
N ALA A 71 -19.01 -10.66 -11.44
CA ALA A 71 -17.77 -9.95 -11.14
C ALA A 71 -17.96 -8.93 -9.99
N HIS A 72 -19.10 -8.26 -9.93
CA HIS A 72 -19.44 -7.38 -8.80
C HIS A 72 -19.59 -8.16 -7.48
N ALA A 73 -20.27 -9.30 -7.50
CA ALA A 73 -20.43 -10.15 -6.32
C ALA A 73 -19.08 -10.70 -5.82
N GLU A 74 -18.19 -11.09 -6.73
CA GLU A 74 -16.82 -11.51 -6.41
C GLU A 74 -16.01 -10.37 -5.76
N ALA A 75 -16.09 -9.15 -6.31
CA ALA A 75 -15.45 -7.98 -5.70
C ALA A 75 -15.98 -7.68 -4.30
N MET A 76 -17.29 -7.83 -4.06
CA MET A 76 -17.89 -7.69 -2.74
C MET A 76 -17.42 -8.77 -1.77
N LEU A 77 -17.24 -10.01 -2.24
CA LEU A 77 -16.67 -11.09 -1.45
C LEU A 77 -15.23 -10.78 -1.03
N GLU A 78 -14.38 -10.34 -1.96
CA GLU A 78 -12.99 -9.97 -1.67
C GLU A 78 -12.92 -8.78 -0.70
N GLN A 79 -13.77 -7.77 -0.86
CA GLN A 79 -13.86 -6.67 0.09
C GLN A 79 -14.27 -7.16 1.50
N ALA A 80 -15.21 -8.09 1.59
CA ALA A 80 -15.62 -8.67 2.87
C ALA A 80 -14.49 -9.49 3.53
N LYS A 81 -13.70 -10.23 2.73
CA LYS A 81 -12.50 -10.94 3.21
C LYS A 81 -11.43 -9.98 3.74
N LEU A 82 -11.19 -8.86 3.05
CA LEU A 82 -10.27 -7.81 3.53
C LEU A 82 -10.77 -7.16 4.82
N ASN A 83 -12.07 -6.87 4.92
CA ASN A 83 -12.65 -6.33 6.15
C ASN A 83 -12.50 -7.31 7.33
N LEU A 84 -12.62 -8.62 7.07
CA LEU A 84 -12.37 -9.65 8.07
C LEU A 84 -10.88 -9.71 8.46
N SER A 85 -9.95 -9.65 7.51
CA SER A 85 -8.51 -9.65 7.83
C SER A 85 -8.08 -8.43 8.63
N TYR A 86 -8.71 -7.26 8.42
CA TYR A 86 -8.46 -6.06 9.22
C TYR A 86 -8.96 -6.15 10.68
N THR A 87 -9.70 -7.20 11.05
CA THR A 87 -10.01 -7.48 12.46
C THR A 87 -8.80 -8.01 13.22
N GLU A 88 -7.82 -8.59 12.52
CA GLU A 88 -6.55 -9.04 13.06
C GLU A 88 -5.46 -8.02 12.75
N ILE A 89 -5.07 -7.24 13.77
CA ILE A 89 -4.08 -6.17 13.61
C ILE A 89 -2.69 -6.72 13.91
N HIS A 90 -1.89 -6.92 12.87
CA HIS A 90 -0.50 -7.35 12.97
C HIS A 90 0.47 -6.17 13.07
N ALA A 91 1.61 -6.40 13.70
CA ALA A 91 2.71 -5.44 13.73
C ALA A 91 3.40 -5.37 12.35
N PRO A 92 3.61 -4.18 11.77
CA PRO A 92 4.31 -4.05 10.49
C PRO A 92 5.84 -4.20 10.61
N ILE A 93 6.37 -4.09 11.82
CA ILE A 93 7.80 -4.18 12.13
C ILE A 93 8.01 -4.94 13.43
N ASP A 94 9.17 -5.58 13.56
CA ASP A 94 9.62 -6.16 14.81
C ASP A 94 9.96 -5.07 15.83
N GLY A 95 9.59 -5.28 17.08
CA GLY A 95 9.87 -4.33 18.14
C GLY A 95 9.15 -4.67 19.44
N LYS A 96 9.33 -3.79 20.42
CA LYS A 96 8.68 -3.90 21.74
C LYS A 96 7.52 -2.93 21.82
N VAL A 97 6.41 -3.38 22.40
CA VAL A 97 5.26 -2.51 22.65
C VAL A 97 5.59 -1.53 23.78
N GLY A 98 5.74 -0.24 23.44
CA GLY A 98 6.02 0.83 24.40
C GLY A 98 4.76 1.40 25.05
N ARG A 99 3.63 1.44 24.32
CA ARG A 99 2.34 1.89 24.86
C ARG A 99 1.21 1.07 24.26
N ARG A 100 0.27 0.63 25.11
CA ARG A 100 -0.96 -0.05 24.71
C ARG A 100 -2.17 0.73 25.22
N SER A 101 -2.92 1.32 24.29
CA SER A 101 -4.16 2.05 24.57
C SER A 101 -5.39 1.13 24.48
N ALA A 102 -5.30 0.07 23.67
CA ALA A 102 -6.38 -0.89 23.52
C ALA A 102 -6.63 -1.71 24.81
N ARG A 103 -7.91 -1.94 25.13
CA ARG A 103 -8.37 -2.76 26.25
C ARG A 103 -9.44 -3.73 25.76
N VAL A 104 -9.55 -4.88 26.40
CA VAL A 104 -10.59 -5.86 26.09
C VAL A 104 -11.96 -5.22 26.33
N GLY A 105 -12.87 -5.36 25.37
CA GLY A 105 -14.21 -4.75 25.41
C GLY A 105 -14.26 -3.27 25.00
N ALA A 106 -13.12 -2.64 24.69
CA ALA A 106 -13.13 -1.27 24.17
C ALA A 106 -13.56 -1.25 22.70
N PHE A 107 -14.48 -0.36 22.35
CA PHE A 107 -14.82 -0.06 20.98
C PHE A 107 -13.74 0.84 20.37
N VAL A 108 -13.23 0.47 19.19
CA VAL A 108 -12.15 1.19 18.49
C VAL A 108 -12.61 1.60 17.10
N THR A 109 -12.27 2.82 16.71
CA THR A 109 -12.57 3.36 15.38
C THR A 109 -11.36 3.27 14.46
N THR A 110 -11.61 3.22 13.15
CA THR A 110 -10.54 3.23 12.15
C THR A 110 -9.66 4.46 12.30
N GLY A 111 -8.34 4.27 12.31
CA GLY A 111 -7.36 5.34 12.50
C GLY A 111 -7.02 5.65 13.96
N ALA A 112 -7.74 5.09 14.94
CA ALA A 112 -7.39 5.26 16.34
C ALA A 112 -6.06 4.52 16.66
N PRO A 113 -5.08 5.17 17.31
CA PRO A 113 -3.82 4.53 17.67
C PRO A 113 -4.02 3.53 18.82
N LEU A 114 -3.79 2.25 18.56
CA LEU A 114 -3.97 1.17 19.55
C LEU A 114 -2.69 0.82 20.31
N LEU A 115 -1.57 0.76 19.59
CA LEU A 115 -0.27 0.28 20.08
C LEU A 115 0.83 1.20 19.53
N ALA A 116 1.84 1.46 20.34
CA ALA A 116 3.10 2.06 19.90
C ALA A 116 4.19 0.99 19.97
N ILE A 117 4.78 0.67 18.83
CA ILE A 117 5.87 -0.31 18.71
C ILE A 117 7.17 0.45 18.53
N VAL A 118 8.18 0.08 19.32
CA VAL A 118 9.53 0.64 19.22
C VAL A 118 10.46 -0.42 18.62
N PRO A 119 11.08 -0.17 17.45
CA PRO A 119 12.08 -1.05 16.88
C PRO A 119 13.38 -0.97 17.70
N LEU A 120 13.82 -2.10 18.26
CA LEU A 120 15.03 -2.17 19.07
C LEU A 120 16.32 -2.25 18.23
N SER A 121 16.22 -2.66 16.97
CA SER A 121 17.37 -2.80 16.05
C SER A 121 18.04 -1.47 15.71
N ASN A 122 17.28 -0.37 15.72
CA ASN A 122 17.74 0.97 15.37
C ASN A 122 17.74 1.92 16.58
N ALA A 123 17.82 1.39 17.79
CA ALA A 123 17.89 2.21 18.99
C ALA A 123 19.19 3.03 18.98
N TYR A 124 19.05 4.34 19.25
CA TYR A 124 20.16 5.26 19.43
C TYR A 124 19.98 6.01 20.74
N ILE A 125 21.09 6.48 21.29
CA ILE A 125 21.13 7.28 22.51
C ILE A 125 21.42 8.73 22.11
N VAL A 126 20.69 9.67 22.71
CA VAL A 126 20.97 11.10 22.56
C VAL A 126 21.61 11.59 23.85
N ALA A 127 22.92 11.80 23.82
CA ALA A 127 23.68 12.29 24.95
C ALA A 127 23.98 13.78 24.82
N ASN A 128 23.69 14.55 25.87
CA ASN A 128 23.85 16.00 25.87
C ASN A 128 25.18 16.38 26.52
N TYR A 129 26.21 16.53 25.70
CA TYR A 129 27.55 16.94 26.13
C TYR A 129 27.68 18.46 26.18
N GLN A 130 28.53 18.97 27.07
CA GLN A 130 28.88 20.38 27.11
C GLN A 130 29.73 20.76 25.89
N GLU A 131 29.55 21.96 25.33
CA GLU A 131 30.28 22.43 24.14
C GLU A 131 31.82 22.27 24.23
N ASN A 132 32.39 22.54 25.42
CA ASN A 132 33.82 22.36 25.70
C ASN A 132 34.29 20.90 25.61
N GLN A 133 33.40 19.93 25.76
CA GLN A 133 33.67 18.50 25.68
C GLN A 133 33.67 17.98 24.23
N LEU A 134 33.08 18.71 23.28
CA LEU A 134 33.00 18.29 21.89
C LEU A 134 34.30 18.49 21.10
N ALA A 135 35.21 19.35 21.58
CA ALA A 135 36.38 19.79 20.82
C ALA A 135 37.29 18.65 20.29
N ARG A 136 37.29 17.49 20.95
CA ARG A 136 38.08 16.31 20.56
C ARG A 136 37.26 15.13 20.07
N MET A 137 35.93 15.25 20.07
CA MET A 137 35.00 14.19 19.69
C MET A 137 34.83 14.15 18.17
N ARG A 138 34.84 12.95 17.60
CA ARG A 138 34.65 12.71 16.17
C ARG A 138 33.63 11.59 15.96
N PRO A 139 32.86 11.63 14.85
CA PRO A 139 32.11 10.46 14.40
C PRO A 139 33.02 9.24 14.31
N GLY A 140 32.56 8.11 14.86
CA GLY A 140 33.29 6.84 14.97
C GLY A 140 34.05 6.63 16.28
N ASP A 141 34.14 7.63 17.17
CA ASP A 141 34.77 7.43 18.49
C ASP A 141 33.99 6.41 19.33
N SER A 142 34.72 5.55 20.05
CA SER A 142 34.11 4.49 20.87
C SER A 142 33.49 5.06 22.15
N VAL A 143 32.30 4.58 22.50
CA VAL A 143 31.52 5.01 23.66
C VAL A 143 31.23 3.84 24.58
N ARG A 144 31.46 4.03 25.88
CA ARG A 144 30.92 3.17 26.93
C ARG A 144 29.63 3.78 27.47
N ILE A 145 28.59 2.96 27.49
CA ILE A 145 27.26 3.34 27.97
C ILE A 145 26.99 2.51 29.24
N LYS A 146 26.65 3.20 30.32
CA LYS A 146 26.15 2.59 31.56
C LYS A 146 24.71 3.00 31.75
N VAL A 147 23.86 2.03 32.09
CA VAL A 147 22.43 2.27 32.27
C VAL A 147 22.12 2.16 33.74
N ASP A 148 21.42 3.14 34.30
CA ASP A 148 21.14 3.21 35.74
C ASP A 148 20.37 1.99 36.25
N SER A 149 19.53 1.40 35.40
CA SER A 149 18.78 0.17 35.71
C SER A 149 19.64 -1.10 35.67
N MET A 150 20.87 -1.04 35.16
CA MET A 150 21.79 -2.17 35.00
C MET A 150 23.25 -1.74 35.31
N PRO A 151 23.59 -1.47 36.58
CA PRO A 151 24.90 -0.92 36.96
C PRO A 151 26.08 -1.84 36.64
N ASP A 152 25.87 -3.16 36.61
CA ASP A 152 26.92 -4.16 36.35
C ASP A 152 27.19 -4.39 34.86
N VAL A 153 26.42 -3.75 33.97
CA VAL A 153 26.44 -4.03 32.54
C VAL A 153 26.91 -2.79 31.78
N THR A 154 28.04 -2.91 31.09
CA THR A 154 28.55 -1.85 30.20
C THR A 154 28.21 -2.20 28.76
N ILE A 155 27.46 -1.33 28.10
CA ILE A 155 27.10 -1.44 26.69
C ILE A 155 28.10 -0.62 25.87
N ARG A 156 28.51 -1.16 24.72
CA ARG A 156 29.42 -0.49 23.79
C ARG A 156 28.64 0.11 22.62
N GLY A 157 29.11 1.26 22.17
CA GLY A 157 28.61 1.93 20.98
C GLY A 157 29.66 2.84 20.36
N HIS A 158 29.23 3.61 19.37
CA HIS A 158 30.06 4.59 18.69
C HIS A 158 29.30 5.89 18.47
N VAL A 159 30.03 6.99 18.39
CA VAL A 159 29.45 8.28 18.00
C VAL A 159 29.04 8.20 16.53
N ASP A 160 27.76 8.35 16.24
CA ASP A 160 27.24 8.40 14.88
C ASP A 160 27.41 9.81 14.31
N SER A 161 26.81 10.79 15.00
CA SER A 161 26.78 12.17 14.51
C SER A 161 26.66 13.17 15.66
N LEU A 162 27.23 14.36 15.43
CA LEU A 162 27.10 15.50 16.33
C LEU A 162 26.12 16.48 15.67
N ALA A 163 25.15 17.00 16.41
CA ALA A 163 24.22 17.97 15.86
C ALA A 163 24.97 19.25 15.44
N PRO A 164 24.67 19.84 14.27
CA PRO A 164 25.37 21.02 13.77
C PRO A 164 25.03 22.32 14.53
N ALA A 165 24.13 22.27 15.51
CA ALA A 165 23.65 23.43 16.25
C ALA A 165 23.22 23.07 17.68
N THR A 166 23.30 24.03 18.60
CA THR A 166 22.83 23.90 19.99
C THR A 166 21.32 24.14 20.06
N GLY A 167 20.65 23.56 21.07
CA GLY A 167 19.18 23.65 21.22
C GLY A 167 18.62 25.08 21.37
N VAL A 168 19.47 26.07 21.68
CA VAL A 168 19.08 27.48 21.79
C VAL A 168 19.12 28.23 20.45
N SER A 169 19.76 27.69 19.40
CA SER A 169 19.78 28.32 18.07
C SER A 169 18.45 28.24 17.32
N PHE A 170 17.52 27.39 17.77
CA PHE A 170 16.19 27.18 17.15
C PHE A 170 15.01 27.50 18.09
N ALA A 171 15.27 28.12 19.25
CA ALA A 171 14.20 28.49 20.17
C ALA A 171 13.39 29.69 19.60
N PRO A 172 12.04 29.65 19.61
CA PRO A 172 11.21 30.77 19.14
C PRO A 172 11.42 32.07 19.92
N ILE A 173 11.94 31.96 21.15
CA ILE A 173 12.31 33.07 22.01
C ILE A 173 13.73 32.78 22.51
N ALA A 174 14.69 33.56 22.03
CA ALA A 174 16.05 33.52 22.57
C ALA A 174 16.03 34.11 23.99
N PRO A 175 16.77 33.54 24.96
CA PRO A 175 16.98 34.18 26.25
C PRO A 175 17.78 35.48 26.02
N ASP A 176 17.10 36.61 26.09
CA ASP A 176 17.72 37.93 26.02
C ASP A 176 18.37 38.24 27.38
N ASN A 177 19.70 38.08 27.45
CA ASN A 177 20.47 38.41 28.65
C ASN A 177 20.68 39.93 28.72
N ALA A 178 19.61 40.68 28.99
CA ALA A 178 19.55 42.14 28.94
C ALA A 178 20.14 42.89 30.17
N THR A 179 20.98 42.26 31.01
CA THR A 179 21.44 42.86 32.29
C THR A 179 22.96 43.00 32.47
N GLY A 180 23.77 42.91 31.41
CA GLY A 180 25.18 43.33 31.47
C GLY A 180 26.10 42.44 32.33
N ASN A 181 25.67 41.23 32.70
CA ASN A 181 26.52 40.25 33.37
C ASN A 181 27.01 39.22 32.34
N PHE A 182 28.27 39.33 31.90
CA PHE A 182 28.89 38.44 30.91
C PHE A 182 29.30 37.09 31.53
N THR A 183 28.35 36.35 32.09
CA THR A 183 28.62 34.99 32.55
C THR A 183 28.54 34.03 31.36
N LYS A 184 29.67 33.46 30.95
CA LYS A 184 29.73 32.45 29.88
C LYS A 184 29.00 31.18 30.34
N ILE A 185 27.78 30.98 29.84
CA ILE A 185 27.00 29.76 30.08
C ILE A 185 27.37 28.74 29.00
N VAL A 186 27.84 27.56 29.43
CA VAL A 186 28.19 26.47 28.51
C VAL A 186 26.90 25.83 27.99
N GLN A 187 26.75 25.77 26.67
CA GLN A 187 25.60 25.15 26.03
C GLN A 187 25.81 23.64 25.89
N ARG A 188 24.71 22.89 25.92
CA ARG A 188 24.73 21.43 25.68
C ARG A 188 24.41 21.15 24.22
N VAL A 189 25.21 20.29 23.60
CA VAL A 189 25.05 19.84 22.22
C VAL A 189 24.61 18.37 22.25
N PRO A 190 23.50 18.01 21.59
CA PRO A 190 23.08 16.63 21.49
C PRO A 190 24.02 15.87 20.53
N VAL A 191 24.53 14.75 21.02
CA VAL A 191 25.36 13.80 20.26
C VAL A 191 24.58 12.51 20.12
N ARG A 192 24.44 12.01 18.88
CA ARG A 192 23.81 10.73 18.58
C ARG A 192 24.85 9.62 18.71
N ILE A 193 24.53 8.63 19.52
CA ILE A 193 25.36 7.44 19.77
C ILE A 193 24.57 6.21 19.34
N THR A 194 25.15 5.40 18.47
CA THR A 194 24.61 4.12 18.01
C THR A 194 25.19 2.99 18.85
N ILE A 195 24.38 1.95 19.10
CA ILE A 195 24.79 0.80 19.92
C ILE A 195 25.31 -0.30 19.01
N ASP A 196 26.44 -0.91 19.37
CA ASP A 196 27.02 -1.99 18.57
C ASP A 196 26.16 -3.26 18.66
N HIS A 197 25.97 -3.93 17.51
CA HIS A 197 25.16 -5.15 17.41
C HIS A 197 25.77 -6.33 18.20
N GLY A 198 24.92 -7.30 18.56
CA GLY A 198 25.35 -8.56 19.20
C GLY A 198 25.48 -8.51 20.73
N GLN A 199 25.10 -7.39 21.36
CA GLN A 199 25.10 -7.27 22.82
C GLN A 199 23.71 -7.62 23.39
N GLN A 200 23.59 -8.76 24.08
CA GLN A 200 22.32 -9.21 24.67
C GLN A 200 21.73 -8.20 25.67
N ALA A 201 22.60 -7.45 26.36
CA ALA A 201 22.21 -6.36 27.25
C ALA A 201 21.50 -5.20 26.53
N ALA A 202 21.87 -4.91 25.27
CA ALA A 202 21.25 -3.84 24.50
C ALA A 202 19.78 -4.13 24.16
N SER A 203 19.40 -5.41 24.06
CA SER A 203 18.02 -5.82 23.81
C SER A 203 17.08 -5.54 25.00
N ALA A 204 17.61 -5.33 26.20
CA ALA A 204 16.83 -4.99 27.38
C ALA A 204 16.56 -3.48 27.50
N LEU A 205 17.25 -2.65 26.71
CA LEU A 205 17.06 -1.20 26.71
C LEU A 205 15.64 -0.86 26.26
N SER A 206 15.03 0.08 26.97
CA SER A 206 13.71 0.62 26.65
C SER A 206 13.84 2.14 26.50
N VAL A 207 12.98 2.73 25.67
CA VAL A 207 13.02 4.18 25.39
C VAL A 207 12.78 4.97 26.67
N GLY A 208 13.58 6.01 26.90
CA GLY A 208 13.44 6.92 28.04
C GLY A 208 14.17 6.50 29.31
N LEU A 209 15.02 5.46 29.25
CA LEU A 209 15.95 5.14 30.34
C LEU A 209 17.07 6.18 30.40
N SER A 210 17.42 6.59 31.62
CA SER A 210 18.62 7.39 31.86
C SER A 210 19.87 6.53 31.68
N VAL A 211 20.84 7.08 30.95
CA VAL A 211 22.15 6.44 30.78
C VAL A 211 23.27 7.46 30.95
N GLU A 212 24.38 7.00 31.50
CA GLU A 212 25.66 7.71 31.52
C GLU A 212 26.50 7.25 30.34
N THR A 213 27.09 8.21 29.61
CA THR A 213 27.94 7.92 28.46
C THR A 213 29.36 8.46 28.64
N GLU A 214 30.35 7.64 28.34
CA GLU A 214 31.78 7.99 28.35
C GLU A 214 32.37 7.78 26.95
N VAL A 215 32.77 8.87 26.28
CA VAL A 215 33.42 8.79 24.96
C VAL A 215 34.94 8.75 25.12
N ALA A 216 35.58 7.79 24.44
CA ALA A 216 37.03 7.73 24.34
C ALA A 216 37.51 8.58 23.15
N VAL A 217 38.21 9.70 23.44
CA VAL A 217 38.75 10.61 22.43
C VAL A 217 40.27 10.44 22.26
N GLY A 218 40.75 10.31 21.01
CA GLY A 218 42.18 10.28 20.66
C GLY A 218 42.63 9.04 19.88
N LYS A 219 43.60 9.19 18.97
CA LYS A 219 44.29 8.07 18.32
C LYS A 219 45.35 7.51 19.25
N HIS A 220 45.37 6.18 19.38
CA HIS A 220 46.31 5.31 20.07
C HIS A 220 45.93 4.85 21.48
N ALA A 221 46.03 3.53 21.62
CA ALA A 221 45.91 2.72 22.81
C ALA A 221 47.00 3.06 23.85
N ASP A 222 46.91 4.26 24.43
CA ASP A 222 47.66 4.61 25.63
C ASP A 222 46.70 4.91 26.76
N ALA A 223 46.89 4.14 27.84
CA ALA A 223 46.01 4.00 28.99
C ALA A 223 46.01 5.25 29.90
N ARG A 224 45.55 6.38 29.37
CA ARG A 224 44.98 7.47 30.17
C ARG A 224 43.71 7.93 29.47
N ILE A 225 42.63 7.27 29.83
CA ILE A 225 41.26 7.67 29.52
C ILE A 225 41.15 9.15 29.93
N ALA A 226 41.21 10.06 28.96
CA ALA A 226 40.70 11.41 29.13
C ALA A 226 39.19 11.23 29.32
N ARG A 227 38.79 11.00 30.59
CA ARG A 227 37.39 10.91 31.01
C ARG A 227 36.76 12.25 30.70
N ILE A 228 36.12 12.35 29.55
CA ILE A 228 35.17 13.41 29.31
C ILE A 228 33.94 13.02 30.12
N ALA A 229 33.62 13.88 31.08
CA ALA A 229 32.63 13.64 32.14
C ALA A 229 31.31 13.10 31.59
N GLY A 230 30.72 12.17 32.36
CA GLY A 230 29.46 11.51 32.05
C GLY A 230 28.39 12.53 31.67
N ALA A 231 27.74 12.28 30.53
CA ALA A 231 26.58 13.04 30.11
C ALA A 231 25.33 12.21 30.35
N ASP A 232 24.38 12.79 31.09
CA ASP A 232 23.03 12.24 31.20
C ASP A 232 22.36 12.24 29.82
N ALA A 233 21.83 11.08 29.46
CA ALA A 233 21.16 10.83 28.19
C ALA A 233 19.82 10.13 28.41
N LYS A 234 18.93 10.22 27.41
CA LYS A 234 17.59 9.60 27.41
C LYS A 234 17.31 8.92 26.07
#